data_AF-A0A6V6YT99-F1
#
_entry.id   AF-A0A6V6YT99-F1
#
_cell.length_a   1.000
_cell.length_b   1.000
_cell.length_c   1.000
_cell.angle_alpha   90.00
_cell.angle_beta   90.00
_cell.angle_gamma   90.00
#
_symmetry.space_group_name_H-M   'P 1'
#
loop_
_entity.id
_entity.type
_entity.pdbx_description
1 polymer ?
#
loop_
_entity_poly.entity_id
_entity_poly.type
_entity_poly.pdbx_seq_one_letter_code
_entity_poly.pdbx_strand_id
1 'polypeptide(L)'
;MTSLLVIVVLVLLAVALWQLTKIFDLTQVGSSSDDSQVASDNDNNIQGYIMFGFLAFIYIFTIYGLLKWGNLALHTPASEHGILVDSLMNITWVLIFSVQVITQGLLYWFSFKYKGNKDKKALFFADSNKLEAIWSIIPSVVLAVLILYGLYAWNNIMFVDKDEDVIEIELYAQQFKWTARYAGQDNVLGKANVRLIEGVNTLGVDMSDPNAQDDIVVSELHIPKGKKVHFKMRSQDVLHSAYFPHFRAQMNCVPGMVTEFAFIPTYTTSEYRELPFMVEKVANINKLRAQKSAELIAKGGTALDPYTFDYLLLCNKICGASHYNMQMKVVVDSPEDYKKWLSEKTTLTEDIKAAAAAEKPAEGGVESTKDSTAKDTVKAVIDTVKAVVAKVAMK
;
A
#
# COMPACT_ATOMS: atom_id res chain seq x y z
N MET A 1 -20.32 -27.69 -11.61
CA MET A 1 -20.00 -28.57 -12.76
C MET A 1 -18.61 -28.30 -13.33
N THR A 2 -18.21 -27.05 -13.58
CA THR A 2 -16.89 -26.69 -14.13
C THR A 2 -15.71 -27.16 -13.28
N SER A 3 -15.76 -27.02 -11.95
CA SER A 3 -14.65 -27.46 -11.07
C SER A 3 -14.45 -28.98 -11.05
N LEU A 4 -15.53 -29.77 -11.09
CA LEU A 4 -15.45 -31.23 -11.18
C LEU A 4 -14.84 -31.67 -12.51
N LEU A 5 -15.22 -31.00 -13.60
CA LEU A 5 -14.71 -31.28 -14.95
C LEU A 5 -13.21 -30.93 -15.05
N VAL A 6 -12.78 -29.82 -14.43
CA VAL A 6 -11.35 -29.46 -14.32
C VAL A 6 -10.57 -30.51 -13.52
N ILE A 7 -11.10 -30.99 -12.38
CA ILE A 7 -10.45 -32.04 -11.59
C ILE A 7 -10.33 -33.34 -12.40
N VAL A 8 -11.38 -33.75 -13.09
CA VAL A 8 -11.38 -34.96 -13.94
C VAL A 8 -10.35 -34.81 -15.07
N VAL A 9 -10.29 -33.66 -15.74
CA VAL A 9 -9.29 -33.40 -16.79
C VAL A 9 -7.86 -33.44 -16.23
N LEU A 10 -7.61 -32.87 -15.05
CA LEU A 10 -6.30 -32.91 -14.41
C LEU A 10 -5.89 -34.34 -14.03
N VAL A 11 -6.81 -35.14 -13.49
CA VAL A 11 -6.57 -36.55 -13.19
C VAL A 11 -6.28 -37.33 -14.47
N LEU A 12 -7.05 -37.12 -15.53
CA LEU A 12 -6.83 -37.78 -16.83
C LEU A 12 -5.50 -37.36 -17.45
N LEU A 13 -5.10 -36.08 -17.35
CA LEU A 13 -3.78 -35.62 -17.79
C LEU A 13 -2.66 -36.26 -16.97
N ALA A 14 -2.80 -36.36 -15.65
CA ALA A 14 -1.82 -37.02 -14.79
C ALA A 14 -1.69 -38.52 -15.13
N VAL A 15 -2.82 -39.20 -15.37
CA VAL A 15 -2.85 -40.61 -15.81
C VAL A 15 -2.23 -40.74 -17.19
N ALA A 16 -2.51 -39.83 -18.14
CA ALA A 16 -1.93 -39.84 -19.47
C ALA A 16 -0.42 -39.63 -19.43
N LEU A 17 0.06 -38.68 -18.61
CA LEU A 17 1.50 -38.46 -18.39
C LEU A 17 2.16 -39.69 -17.75
N TRP A 18 1.52 -40.29 -16.75
CA TRP A 18 1.99 -41.53 -16.14
C TRP A 18 2.04 -42.70 -17.14
N GLN A 19 1.01 -42.84 -17.97
CA GLN A 19 0.98 -43.85 -19.03
C GLN A 19 2.05 -43.60 -20.10
N LEU A 20 2.31 -42.35 -20.47
CA LEU A 20 3.40 -41.99 -21.37
C LEU A 20 4.77 -42.37 -20.79
N THR A 21 5.00 -42.15 -19.49
CA THR A 21 6.24 -42.62 -18.83
C THR A 21 6.35 -44.15 -18.88
N LYS A 22 5.24 -44.88 -18.67
CA LYS A 22 5.22 -46.36 -18.76
C LYS A 22 5.45 -46.88 -20.17
N ILE A 23 4.91 -46.21 -21.19
CA ILE A 23 5.16 -46.56 -22.59
C ILE A 23 6.64 -46.32 -22.91
N PHE A 24 7.22 -45.20 -22.46
CA PHE A 24 8.66 -44.95 -22.59
C PHE A 24 9.50 -46.03 -21.90
N ASP A 25 9.18 -46.40 -20.65
CA ASP A 25 9.83 -47.51 -19.92
C ASP A 25 9.76 -48.82 -20.73
N LEU A 26 8.59 -49.13 -21.30
CA LEU A 26 8.37 -50.35 -22.11
C LEU A 26 9.14 -50.32 -23.44
N THR A 27 9.30 -49.15 -24.06
CA THR A 27 10.13 -49.01 -25.27
C THR A 27 11.63 -49.14 -25.00
N GLN A 28 12.06 -49.02 -23.74
CA GLN A 28 13.44 -49.23 -23.31
C GLN A 28 13.74 -50.67 -22.89
N VAL A 29 12.74 -51.57 -22.89
CA VAL A 29 12.93 -53.00 -22.58
C VAL A 29 13.83 -53.64 -23.65
N GLY A 30 15.04 -54.03 -23.25
CA GLY A 30 16.08 -54.58 -24.14
C GLY A 30 17.16 -53.58 -24.57
N SER A 31 17.03 -52.30 -24.20
CA SER A 31 18.12 -51.34 -24.27
C SER A 31 19.02 -51.48 -23.03
N SER A 32 20.34 -51.52 -23.22
CA SER A 32 21.29 -51.47 -22.11
C SER A 32 21.30 -50.04 -21.53
N SER A 33 20.47 -49.79 -20.50
CA SER A 33 20.53 -48.54 -19.74
C SER A 33 21.79 -48.56 -18.87
N ASP A 34 22.59 -47.51 -18.97
CA ASP A 34 23.71 -47.29 -18.06
C ASP A 34 23.17 -46.78 -16.71
N ASP A 35 22.97 -47.69 -15.77
CA ASP A 35 22.45 -47.40 -14.43
C ASP A 35 23.58 -47.02 -13.43
N SER A 36 24.78 -46.71 -13.91
CA SER A 36 25.96 -46.46 -13.07
C SER A 36 25.84 -45.26 -12.11
N GLN A 37 24.79 -44.44 -12.24
CA GLN A 37 24.62 -43.13 -11.59
C GLN A 37 25.76 -42.15 -11.87
N VAL A 38 26.65 -42.46 -12.82
CA VAL A 38 27.76 -41.61 -13.25
C VAL A 38 27.36 -40.92 -14.55
N ALA A 39 27.39 -39.58 -14.57
CA ALA A 39 27.05 -38.82 -15.76
C ALA A 39 28.03 -39.09 -16.92
N SER A 40 27.50 -39.52 -18.07
CA SER A 40 28.29 -39.73 -19.28
C SER A 40 28.65 -38.41 -19.98
N ASP A 41 29.58 -38.45 -20.94
CA ASP A 41 29.90 -37.28 -21.77
C ASP A 41 28.68 -36.78 -22.55
N ASN A 42 27.80 -37.70 -22.96
CA ASN A 42 26.56 -37.35 -23.65
C ASN A 42 25.60 -36.61 -22.71
N ASP A 43 25.45 -37.07 -21.47
CA ASP A 43 24.62 -36.40 -20.45
C ASP A 43 25.16 -34.99 -20.18
N ASN A 44 26.47 -34.86 -19.99
CA ASN A 44 27.13 -33.57 -19.77
C ASN A 44 26.96 -32.61 -20.96
N ASN A 45 27.02 -33.11 -22.20
CA ASN A 45 26.76 -32.32 -23.40
C ASN A 45 25.32 -31.82 -23.44
N ILE A 46 24.36 -32.71 -23.22
CA ILE A 46 22.92 -32.39 -23.20
C ILE A 46 22.62 -31.36 -22.11
N GLN A 47 23.09 -31.61 -20.87
CA GLN A 47 22.89 -30.69 -19.75
C GLN A 47 23.51 -29.32 -20.02
N GLY A 48 24.67 -29.25 -20.65
CA GLY A 48 25.28 -27.98 -21.07
C GLY A 48 24.37 -27.15 -21.99
N TYR A 49 23.66 -27.77 -22.94
CA TYR A 49 22.69 -27.07 -23.78
C TYR A 49 21.39 -26.74 -23.05
N ILE A 50 20.89 -27.64 -22.20
CA ILE A 50 19.70 -27.41 -21.37
C ILE A 50 19.91 -26.21 -20.45
N MET A 51 21.11 -26.04 -19.90
CA MET A 51 21.47 -24.87 -19.08
C MET A 51 21.26 -23.56 -19.85
N PHE A 52 21.64 -23.48 -21.13
CA PHE A 52 21.31 -22.31 -21.96
C PHE A 52 19.82 -22.17 -22.27
N GLY A 53 19.11 -23.29 -22.44
CA GLY A 53 17.65 -23.29 -22.52
C GLY A 53 16.99 -22.69 -21.28
N PHE A 54 17.50 -23.03 -20.09
CA PHE A 54 17.03 -22.48 -18.82
C PHE A 54 17.35 -20.98 -18.67
N LEU A 55 18.54 -20.55 -19.09
CA LEU A 55 18.90 -19.14 -19.18
C LEU A 55 17.93 -18.36 -20.07
N ALA A 56 17.65 -18.88 -21.28
CA ALA A 56 16.71 -18.29 -22.21
C ALA A 56 15.30 -18.21 -21.58
N PHE A 57 14.85 -19.27 -20.92
CA PHE A 57 13.58 -19.30 -20.21
C PHE A 57 13.48 -18.19 -19.15
N ILE A 58 14.50 -18.03 -18.30
CA ILE A 58 14.51 -16.99 -17.25
C ILE A 58 14.39 -15.60 -17.87
N TYR A 59 15.14 -15.30 -18.93
CA TYR A 59 15.10 -13.98 -19.57
C TYR A 59 13.80 -13.74 -20.34
N ILE A 60 13.29 -14.74 -21.07
CA ILE A 60 11.99 -14.64 -21.74
C ILE A 60 10.90 -14.36 -20.70
N PHE A 61 10.89 -15.08 -19.58
CA PHE A 61 9.92 -14.87 -18.51
C PHE A 61 10.06 -13.48 -17.87
N THR A 62 11.29 -13.04 -17.61
CA THR A 62 11.57 -11.71 -17.04
C THR A 62 11.11 -10.60 -18.00
N ILE A 63 11.49 -10.68 -19.27
CA ILE A 63 11.09 -9.71 -20.31
C ILE A 63 9.56 -9.70 -20.45
N TYR A 64 8.95 -10.88 -20.51
CA TYR A 64 7.49 -11.00 -20.54
C TYR A 64 6.84 -10.34 -19.33
N GLY A 65 7.37 -10.57 -18.11
CA GLY A 65 6.84 -9.97 -16.89
C GLY A 65 6.93 -8.44 -16.90
N LEU A 66 8.06 -7.89 -17.35
CA LEU A 66 8.26 -6.45 -17.48
C LEU A 66 7.32 -5.84 -18.54
N LEU A 67 7.14 -6.50 -19.69
CA LEU A 67 6.22 -6.03 -20.73
C LEU A 67 4.75 -6.16 -20.31
N LYS A 68 4.40 -7.23 -19.60
CA LYS A 68 3.01 -7.54 -19.22
C LYS A 68 2.51 -6.70 -18.04
N TRP A 69 3.38 -6.44 -17.07
CA TRP A 69 3.02 -5.80 -15.80
C TRP A 69 3.79 -4.51 -15.50
N GLY A 70 4.72 -4.09 -16.35
CA GLY A 70 5.48 -2.85 -16.15
C GLY A 70 4.62 -1.60 -16.07
N ASN A 71 3.46 -1.58 -16.73
CA ASN A 71 2.49 -0.49 -16.65
C ASN A 71 1.74 -0.39 -15.31
N LEU A 72 1.89 -1.36 -14.41
CA LEU A 72 1.31 -1.32 -13.06
C LEU A 72 2.16 -0.50 -12.09
N ALA A 73 3.45 -0.32 -12.37
CA ALA A 73 4.32 0.52 -11.58
C ALA A 73 3.84 1.98 -11.60
N LEU A 74 4.17 2.73 -10.54
CA LEU A 74 3.91 4.17 -10.52
C LEU A 74 4.81 4.84 -11.56
N HIS A 75 4.23 5.70 -12.39
CA HIS A 75 4.93 6.35 -13.49
C HIS A 75 5.63 7.63 -13.01
N THR A 76 4.99 8.79 -13.11
CA THR A 76 5.61 10.08 -12.79
C THR A 76 5.44 10.41 -11.30
N PRO A 77 6.50 10.73 -10.54
CA PRO A 77 6.35 11.20 -9.17
C PRO A 77 5.70 12.60 -9.13
N ALA A 78 4.83 12.82 -8.17
CA ALA A 78 4.08 14.07 -7.97
C ALA A 78 4.65 14.96 -6.85
N SER A 79 5.90 14.72 -6.45
CA SER A 79 6.66 15.54 -5.51
C SER A 79 8.08 15.77 -5.99
N GLU A 80 8.72 16.84 -5.51
CA GLU A 80 10.14 17.11 -5.80
C GLU A 80 11.04 15.97 -5.28
N HIS A 81 10.79 15.51 -4.06
CA HIS A 81 11.51 14.39 -3.42
C HIS A 81 11.38 13.08 -4.20
N GLY A 82 10.22 12.82 -4.82
CA GLY A 82 9.98 11.60 -5.57
C GLY A 82 10.87 11.43 -6.80
N ILE A 83 11.36 12.53 -7.38
CA ILE A 83 12.30 12.50 -8.52
C ILE A 83 13.63 11.89 -8.09
N LEU A 84 14.13 12.26 -6.90
CA LEU A 84 15.37 11.71 -6.35
C LEU A 84 15.22 10.21 -6.03
N VAL A 85 14.08 9.82 -5.44
CA VAL A 85 13.77 8.42 -5.14
C VAL A 85 13.73 7.57 -6.41
N ASP A 86 13.01 8.04 -7.44
CA ASP A 86 12.89 7.31 -8.70
C ASP A 86 14.23 7.26 -9.46
N SER A 87 15.06 8.30 -9.35
CA SER A 87 16.43 8.29 -9.90
C SER A 87 17.33 7.28 -9.22
N LEU A 88 17.31 7.20 -7.89
CA LEU A 88 18.06 6.21 -7.11
C LEU A 88 17.59 4.78 -7.45
N MET A 89 16.27 4.59 -7.59
CA MET A 89 15.70 3.33 -8.04
C MET A 89 16.22 2.97 -9.44
N ASN A 90 16.14 3.87 -10.42
CA ASN A 90 16.59 3.60 -11.79
C ASN A 90 18.08 3.27 -11.88
N ILE A 91 18.94 4.00 -11.15
CA ILE A 91 20.37 3.69 -11.05
C ILE A 91 20.57 2.27 -10.49
N THR A 92 19.85 1.93 -9.43
CA THR A 92 19.91 0.61 -8.79
C THR A 92 19.44 -0.49 -9.73
N TRP A 93 18.35 -0.27 -10.48
CA TRP A 93 17.85 -1.20 -11.49
C TRP A 93 18.89 -1.45 -12.59
N VAL A 94 19.44 -0.39 -13.18
CA VAL A 94 20.47 -0.51 -14.23
C VAL A 94 21.67 -1.30 -13.70
N LEU A 95 22.12 -1.00 -12.48
CA LEU A 95 23.24 -1.67 -11.84
C LEU A 95 22.98 -3.16 -11.64
N ILE A 96 21.87 -3.50 -10.98
CA ILE A 96 21.53 -4.90 -10.65
C ILE A 96 21.30 -5.71 -11.93
N PHE A 97 20.56 -5.19 -12.91
CA PHE A 97 20.33 -5.90 -14.16
C PHE A 97 21.61 -6.08 -14.98
N SER A 98 22.50 -5.09 -14.99
CA SER A 98 23.80 -5.23 -15.68
C SER A 98 24.66 -6.33 -15.06
N VAL A 99 24.83 -6.28 -13.73
CA VAL A 99 25.59 -7.30 -12.99
C VAL A 99 24.95 -8.68 -13.15
N GLN A 100 23.63 -8.76 -13.01
CA GLN A 100 22.87 -10.00 -13.17
C GLN A 100 23.05 -10.61 -14.57
N VAL A 101 22.99 -9.80 -15.64
CA VAL A 101 23.18 -10.28 -17.03
C VAL A 101 24.58 -10.84 -17.23
N ILE A 102 25.59 -10.14 -16.75
CA ILE A 102 26.99 -10.58 -16.85
C ILE A 102 27.19 -11.87 -16.06
N THR A 103 26.79 -11.89 -14.78
CA THR A 103 26.98 -13.04 -13.89
C THR A 103 26.24 -14.27 -14.39
N GLN A 104 24.97 -14.14 -14.80
CA GLN A 104 24.24 -15.28 -15.37
C GLN A 104 24.94 -15.76 -16.66
N GLY A 105 25.23 -14.86 -17.60
CA GLY A 105 25.92 -15.23 -18.84
C GLY A 105 27.22 -16.01 -18.58
N LEU A 106 28.04 -15.56 -17.63
CA LEU A 106 29.26 -16.24 -17.23
C LEU A 106 29.01 -17.61 -16.57
N LEU A 107 28.05 -17.73 -15.66
CA LEU A 107 27.73 -18.99 -14.97
C LEU A 107 27.26 -20.08 -15.94
N TYR A 108 26.35 -19.73 -16.86
CA TYR A 108 25.84 -20.67 -17.86
C TYR A 108 26.91 -21.02 -18.90
N TRP A 109 27.69 -20.03 -19.36
CA TRP A 109 28.83 -20.28 -20.24
C TRP A 109 29.88 -21.18 -19.59
N PHE A 110 30.19 -20.95 -18.31
CA PHE A 110 31.17 -21.74 -17.57
C PHE A 110 30.70 -23.19 -17.47
N SER A 111 29.43 -23.40 -17.11
CA SER A 111 28.81 -24.73 -17.04
C SER A 111 28.87 -25.45 -18.39
N PHE A 112 28.65 -24.75 -19.51
CA PHE A 112 28.75 -25.33 -20.85
C PHE A 112 30.19 -25.62 -21.30
N LYS A 113 31.12 -24.70 -21.04
CA LYS A 113 32.51 -24.81 -21.49
C LYS A 113 33.28 -25.87 -20.70
N TYR A 114 33.04 -25.93 -19.39
CA TYR A 114 33.73 -26.80 -18.45
C TYR A 114 32.87 -28.00 -18.01
N LYS A 115 31.84 -28.35 -18.77
CA LYS A 115 31.08 -29.60 -18.60
C LYS A 115 32.02 -30.81 -18.55
N GLY A 116 31.60 -31.84 -17.80
CA GLY A 116 32.37 -33.08 -17.64
C GLY A 116 32.73 -33.72 -18.98
N ASN A 117 33.97 -34.18 -19.09
CA ASN A 117 34.49 -34.90 -20.25
C ASN A 117 35.56 -35.88 -19.79
N LYS A 118 35.41 -37.17 -20.10
CA LYS A 118 36.32 -38.24 -19.64
C LYS A 118 37.79 -38.07 -20.07
N ASP A 119 38.03 -37.39 -21.20
CA ASP A 119 39.35 -37.15 -21.76
C ASP A 119 39.99 -35.85 -21.24
N LYS A 120 39.27 -35.07 -20.42
CA LYS A 120 39.74 -33.81 -19.86
C LYS A 120 39.91 -33.91 -18.35
N LYS A 121 41.09 -33.54 -17.87
CA LYS A 121 41.34 -33.37 -16.44
C LYS A 121 40.95 -31.96 -16.01
N ALA A 122 40.22 -31.84 -14.89
CA ALA A 122 39.92 -30.57 -14.29
C ALA A 122 41.22 -29.85 -13.88
N LEU A 123 41.30 -28.54 -14.16
CA LEU A 123 42.37 -27.72 -13.65
C LEU A 123 42.17 -27.53 -12.15
N PHE A 124 43.15 -27.96 -11.35
CA PHE A 124 43.19 -27.59 -9.94
C PHE A 124 43.74 -26.17 -9.81
N PHE A 125 42.89 -25.26 -9.33
CA PHE A 125 43.21 -23.86 -9.11
C PHE A 125 42.60 -23.46 -7.77
N ALA A 126 43.43 -23.30 -6.74
CA ALA A 126 42.96 -23.14 -5.37
C ALA A 126 42.54 -21.69 -5.07
N ASP A 127 43.33 -20.71 -5.52
CA ASP A 127 43.14 -19.31 -5.16
C ASP A 127 43.73 -18.34 -6.19
N SER A 128 43.30 -17.08 -6.07
CA SER A 128 43.85 -15.97 -6.84
C SER A 128 43.66 -14.68 -6.09
N ASN A 129 44.64 -14.30 -5.29
CA ASN A 129 44.62 -13.04 -4.55
C ASN A 129 44.29 -11.83 -5.45
N LYS A 130 44.73 -11.84 -6.72
CA LYS A 130 44.40 -10.77 -7.67
C LYS A 130 42.92 -10.76 -8.04
N LEU A 131 42.32 -11.91 -8.34
CA LEU A 131 40.92 -12.00 -8.72
C LEU A 131 40.01 -11.75 -7.50
N GLU A 132 40.42 -12.26 -6.35
CA GLU A 132 39.80 -12.02 -5.05
C GLU A 132 39.77 -10.53 -4.70
N ALA A 133 40.88 -9.83 -4.90
CA ALA A 133 40.93 -8.39 -4.72
C ALA A 133 39.98 -7.66 -5.69
N ILE A 134 39.92 -8.05 -6.97
CA ILE A 134 39.05 -7.42 -7.97
C ILE A 134 37.57 -7.55 -7.59
N TRP A 135 37.09 -8.75 -7.30
CA TRP A 135 35.67 -8.96 -6.97
C TRP A 135 35.29 -8.48 -5.57
N SER A 136 36.26 -8.13 -4.72
CA SER A 136 36.00 -7.56 -3.40
C SER A 136 35.99 -6.03 -3.47
N ILE A 137 36.98 -5.44 -4.13
CA ILE A 137 37.15 -3.99 -4.22
C ILE A 137 36.07 -3.37 -5.10
N ILE A 138 35.79 -3.93 -6.28
CA ILE A 138 34.82 -3.33 -7.22
C ILE A 138 33.43 -3.22 -6.57
N PRO A 139 32.82 -4.29 -6.03
CA PRO A 139 31.53 -4.17 -5.37
C PRO A 139 31.56 -3.26 -4.15
N SER A 140 32.65 -3.27 -3.36
CA SER A 140 32.78 -2.39 -2.19
C SER A 140 32.76 -0.92 -2.59
N VAL A 141 33.51 -0.52 -3.62
CA VAL A 141 33.55 0.86 -4.11
C VAL A 141 32.19 1.27 -4.70
N VAL A 142 31.60 0.40 -5.53
CA VAL A 142 30.28 0.65 -6.14
C VAL A 142 29.20 0.83 -5.08
N LEU A 143 29.15 -0.06 -4.09
CA LEU A 143 28.21 0.04 -2.98
C LEU A 143 28.48 1.26 -2.11
N ALA A 144 29.74 1.61 -1.84
CA ALA A 144 30.09 2.81 -1.09
C ALA A 144 29.55 4.08 -1.78
N VAL A 145 29.74 4.21 -3.09
CA VAL A 145 29.21 5.35 -3.87
C VAL A 145 27.68 5.38 -3.79
N LEU A 146 27.01 4.23 -3.99
CA LEU A 146 25.56 4.15 -3.94
C LEU A 146 24.99 4.49 -2.54
N ILE A 147 25.65 4.02 -1.48
CA ILE A 147 25.28 4.31 -0.09
C ILE A 147 25.47 5.79 0.22
N LEU A 148 26.58 6.41 -0.19
CA LEU A 148 26.81 7.84 0.03
C LEU A 148 25.76 8.69 -0.70
N TYR A 149 25.45 8.34 -1.95
CA TYR A 149 24.38 9.01 -2.69
C TYR A 149 23.00 8.81 -2.05
N GLY A 150 22.70 7.58 -1.61
CA GLY A 150 21.47 7.26 -0.89
C GLY A 150 21.34 8.00 0.44
N LEU A 151 22.43 8.15 1.19
CA LEU A 151 22.46 8.90 2.45
C LEU A 151 22.26 10.39 2.22
N TYR A 152 22.86 10.96 1.17
CA TYR A 152 22.61 12.34 0.76
C TYR A 152 21.14 12.56 0.40
N ALA A 153 20.56 11.69 -0.42
CA ALA A 153 19.15 11.75 -0.78
C ALA A 153 18.25 11.60 0.47
N TRP A 154 18.55 10.64 1.35
CA TRP A 154 17.80 10.43 2.58
C TRP A 154 17.83 11.67 3.49
N ASN A 155 19.00 12.29 3.68
CA ASN A 155 19.14 13.49 4.50
C ASN A 155 18.31 14.64 3.93
N ASN A 156 18.42 14.91 2.62
CA ASN A 156 17.63 15.98 1.98
C ASN A 156 16.12 15.76 2.08
N ILE A 157 15.65 14.50 2.04
CA ILE A 157 14.23 14.17 2.12
C ILE A 157 13.72 14.21 3.56
N MET A 158 14.53 13.75 4.52
CA MET A 158 14.14 13.61 5.91
C MET A 158 14.39 14.86 6.76
N PHE A 159 15.23 15.78 6.28
CA PHE A 159 15.52 17.01 6.98
C PHE A 159 14.34 17.99 6.88
N VAL A 160 13.79 18.36 8.03
CA VAL A 160 12.77 19.40 8.15
C VAL A 160 13.41 20.60 8.84
N ASP A 161 13.63 21.67 8.07
CA ASP A 161 14.03 22.96 8.64
C ASP A 161 12.82 23.60 9.33
N LYS A 162 13.02 24.08 10.55
CA LYS A 162 11.98 24.73 11.36
C LYS A 162 11.77 26.19 11.00
N ASP A 163 12.75 26.79 10.33
CA ASP A 163 12.71 28.20 9.93
C ASP A 163 12.15 28.37 8.49
N GLU A 164 11.89 27.26 7.80
CA GLU A 164 11.26 27.29 6.48
C GLU A 164 9.76 27.61 6.56
N ASP A 165 9.30 28.42 5.60
CA ASP A 165 7.89 28.73 5.44
C ASP A 165 7.15 27.51 4.84
N VAL A 166 6.49 26.74 5.73
CA VAL A 166 5.76 25.50 5.42
C VAL A 166 4.29 25.60 5.84
N ILE A 167 3.44 24.73 5.31
CA ILE A 167 2.09 24.52 5.85
C ILE A 167 2.15 23.37 6.85
N GLU A 168 1.72 23.62 8.09
CA GLU A 168 1.70 22.65 9.17
C GLU A 168 0.37 21.88 9.19
N ILE A 169 0.45 20.56 8.96
CA ILE A 169 -0.69 19.65 9.00
C ILE A 169 -0.37 18.46 9.90
N GLU A 170 -1.29 18.09 10.76
CA GLU A 170 -1.21 16.85 11.53
C GLU A 170 -2.17 15.78 10.99
N LEU A 171 -1.67 14.57 10.81
CA LEU A 171 -2.44 13.40 10.40
C LEU A 171 -2.59 12.44 11.58
N TYR A 172 -3.84 12.15 11.93
CA TYR A 172 -4.19 11.15 12.92
C TYR A 172 -4.57 9.84 12.25
N ALA A 173 -3.84 8.78 12.60
CA ALA A 173 -4.17 7.41 12.24
C ALA A 173 -5.06 6.78 13.32
N GLN A 174 -6.16 6.18 12.87
CA GLN A 174 -7.15 5.48 13.70
C GLN A 174 -7.60 4.20 12.96
N GLN A 175 -7.98 3.13 13.66
CA GLN A 175 -8.63 1.97 13.06
C GLN A 175 -10.08 2.32 12.66
N PHE A 176 -10.44 2.44 11.39
CA PHE A 176 -9.65 2.38 10.15
C PHE A 176 -9.94 3.63 9.29
N LYS A 177 -9.47 4.78 9.75
CA LYS A 177 -9.63 6.07 9.07
C LYS A 177 -8.46 7.01 9.36
N TRP A 178 -8.29 8.00 8.48
CA TRP A 178 -7.41 9.13 8.70
C TRP A 178 -8.24 10.36 9.01
N THR A 179 -7.70 11.23 9.85
CA THR A 179 -8.25 12.57 10.10
C THR A 179 -7.11 13.57 10.03
N ALA A 180 -7.31 14.69 9.36
CA ALA A 180 -6.31 15.75 9.23
C ALA A 180 -6.68 16.97 10.08
N ARG A 181 -5.66 17.62 10.64
CA ARG A 181 -5.76 18.86 11.40
C ARG A 181 -4.79 19.89 10.83
N TYR A 182 -5.29 21.08 10.51
CA TYR A 182 -4.49 22.19 9.98
C TYR A 182 -4.27 23.22 11.07
N ALA A 183 -3.07 23.77 11.12
CA ALA A 183 -2.59 24.74 12.11
C ALA A 183 -3.17 26.16 11.95
N GLY A 184 -4.33 26.31 11.32
CA GLY A 184 -5.01 27.60 11.18
C GLY A 184 -4.19 28.70 10.48
N GLN A 185 -4.41 29.94 10.94
CA GLN A 185 -3.82 31.17 10.44
C GLN A 185 -2.48 31.49 11.12
N ASP A 186 -2.31 31.08 12.39
CA ASP A 186 -1.05 31.23 13.11
C ASP A 186 0.02 30.23 12.66
N ASN A 187 -0.40 29.19 11.91
CA ASN A 187 0.42 28.09 11.41
C ASN A 187 1.13 27.31 12.53
N VAL A 188 0.53 27.28 13.74
CA VAL A 188 1.03 26.55 14.90
C VAL A 188 -0.07 25.63 15.44
N LEU A 189 0.15 24.33 15.34
CA LEU A 189 -0.81 23.35 15.88
C LEU A 189 -0.93 23.47 17.40
N GLY A 190 -2.17 23.57 17.89
CA GLY A 190 -2.47 23.46 19.32
C GLY A 190 -2.05 22.11 19.90
N LYS A 191 -1.79 22.07 21.21
CA LYS A 191 -1.51 20.81 21.93
C LYS A 191 -2.67 19.84 21.79
N ALA A 192 -2.36 18.55 21.82
CA ALA A 192 -3.36 17.49 21.80
C ALA A 192 -2.96 16.35 22.75
N ASN A 193 -3.97 15.76 23.39
CA ASN A 193 -3.84 14.62 24.28
C ASN A 193 -5.05 13.69 24.12
N VAL A 194 -4.79 12.39 23.98
CA VAL A 194 -5.83 11.36 23.83
C VAL A 194 -6.87 11.34 24.96
N ARG A 195 -6.53 11.87 26.15
CA ARG A 195 -7.46 12.00 27.28
C ARG A 195 -8.52 13.09 27.12
N LEU A 196 -8.33 14.00 26.16
CA LEU A 196 -9.25 15.10 25.85
C LEU A 196 -10.19 14.74 24.70
N ILE A 197 -10.18 13.49 24.23
CA ILE A 197 -11.08 13.02 23.18
C ILE A 197 -12.49 12.90 23.76
N GLU A 198 -13.38 13.78 23.35
CA GLU A 198 -14.78 13.81 23.79
C GLU A 198 -15.67 14.48 22.74
N GLY A 199 -16.87 13.93 22.51
CA GLY A 199 -17.86 14.48 21.58
C GLY A 199 -17.27 14.80 20.19
N VAL A 200 -17.32 16.08 19.80
CA VAL A 200 -16.80 16.58 18.53
C VAL A 200 -15.28 16.65 18.48
N ASN A 201 -14.61 16.75 19.64
CA ASN A 201 -13.15 16.79 19.72
C ASN A 201 -12.53 15.38 19.57
N THR A 202 -12.62 14.83 18.36
CA THR A 202 -12.16 13.47 18.06
C THR A 202 -10.64 13.29 18.08
N LEU A 203 -9.89 14.40 18.10
CA LEU A 203 -8.42 14.40 18.10
C LEU A 203 -7.82 14.66 19.49
N GLY A 204 -8.63 15.08 20.45
CA GLY A 204 -8.18 15.42 21.79
C GLY A 204 -7.38 16.70 21.83
N VAL A 205 -7.73 17.68 20.98
CA VAL A 205 -7.11 19.00 20.98
C VAL A 205 -7.39 19.71 22.30
N ASP A 206 -6.38 20.32 22.89
CA ASP A 206 -6.50 21.10 24.11
C ASP A 206 -7.07 22.48 23.80
N MET A 207 -8.38 22.64 23.97
CA MET A 207 -9.07 23.92 23.69
C MET A 207 -8.70 25.04 24.68
N SER A 208 -7.90 24.77 25.71
CA SER A 208 -7.31 25.80 26.57
C SER A 208 -6.04 26.41 25.98
N ASP A 209 -5.44 25.76 24.98
CA ASP A 209 -4.28 26.26 24.24
C ASP A 209 -4.71 27.40 23.28
N PRO A 210 -4.09 28.59 23.36
CA PRO A 210 -4.36 29.67 22.41
C PRO A 210 -4.12 29.27 20.94
N ASN A 211 -3.14 28.39 20.68
CA ASN A 211 -2.81 27.94 19.32
C ASN A 211 -3.81 26.88 18.80
N ALA A 212 -4.74 26.40 19.64
CA ALA A 212 -5.79 25.48 19.20
C ALA A 212 -7.03 26.21 18.65
N GLN A 213 -7.11 27.53 18.81
CA GLN A 213 -8.37 28.25 18.60
C GLN A 213 -8.78 28.32 17.12
N ASP A 214 -7.81 28.28 16.22
CA ASP A 214 -7.96 28.32 14.77
C ASP A 214 -7.60 27.00 14.08
N ASP A 215 -7.37 25.92 14.84
CA ASP A 215 -7.16 24.58 14.28
C ASP A 215 -8.41 24.15 13.49
N ILE A 216 -8.20 23.61 12.29
CA ILE A 216 -9.25 23.13 11.39
C ILE A 216 -9.14 21.61 11.24
N VAL A 217 -10.23 20.89 11.48
CA VAL A 217 -10.26 19.42 11.40
C VAL A 217 -11.08 18.97 10.19
N VAL A 218 -10.51 18.09 9.36
CA VAL A 218 -11.15 17.62 8.13
C VAL A 218 -10.97 16.11 7.91
N SER A 219 -11.87 15.53 7.11
CA SER A 219 -11.81 14.14 6.65
C SER A 219 -11.26 13.97 5.24
N GLU A 220 -11.11 15.05 4.47
CA GLU A 220 -10.51 15.08 3.14
C GLU A 220 -9.33 16.05 3.15
N LEU A 221 -8.17 15.60 2.66
CA LEU A 221 -6.93 16.36 2.76
C LEU A 221 -6.71 17.18 1.49
N HIS A 222 -6.73 18.51 1.62
CA HIS A 222 -6.32 19.42 0.55
C HIS A 222 -4.93 19.99 0.82
N ILE A 223 -4.09 20.07 -0.20
CA ILE A 223 -2.74 20.64 -0.11
C ILE A 223 -2.41 21.48 -1.34
N PRO A 224 -1.69 22.61 -1.21
CA PRO A 224 -1.35 23.43 -2.36
C PRO A 224 -0.12 22.91 -3.11
N LYS A 225 -0.19 22.95 -4.44
CA LYS A 225 0.96 22.74 -5.32
C LYS A 225 2.07 23.76 -5.05
N GLY A 226 3.33 23.33 -5.11
CA GLY A 226 4.51 24.20 -5.07
C GLY A 226 4.86 24.75 -3.70
N LYS A 227 4.13 24.36 -2.65
CA LYS A 227 4.39 24.75 -1.27
C LYS A 227 4.82 23.52 -0.47
N LYS A 228 5.84 23.68 0.39
CA LYS A 228 6.27 22.61 1.28
C LYS A 228 5.21 22.40 2.36
N VAL A 229 4.72 21.18 2.45
CA VAL A 229 3.76 20.77 3.47
C VAL A 229 4.50 19.90 4.46
N HIS A 230 4.50 20.33 5.72
CA HIS A 230 5.08 19.60 6.82
C HIS A 230 3.98 18.80 7.51
N PHE A 231 4.09 17.49 7.43
CA PHE A 231 3.15 16.59 8.04
C PHE A 231 3.71 16.03 9.34
N LYS A 232 2.99 16.28 10.43
CA LYS A 232 3.16 15.56 11.70
C LYS A 232 2.18 14.40 11.74
N MET A 233 2.58 13.25 12.24
CA MET A 233 1.70 12.08 12.34
C MET A 233 1.66 11.55 13.75
N ARG A 234 0.45 11.14 14.12
CA ARG A 234 0.17 10.43 15.36
C ARG A 234 -0.69 9.22 15.07
N SER A 235 -0.61 8.25 15.97
CA SER A 235 -1.61 7.18 16.06
C SER A 235 -2.34 7.27 17.39
N GLN A 236 -3.66 7.09 17.35
CA GLN A 236 -4.49 7.02 18.56
C GLN A 236 -4.62 5.61 19.13
N ASP A 237 -4.23 4.58 18.37
CA ASP A 237 -4.43 3.18 18.73
C ASP A 237 -3.18 2.30 18.52
N VAL A 238 -2.96 1.82 17.29
CA VAL A 238 -1.92 0.84 16.94
C VAL A 238 -0.92 1.44 15.95
N LEU A 239 0.09 0.66 15.55
CA LEU A 239 1.00 1.09 14.48
C LEU A 239 0.26 1.21 13.15
N HIS A 240 0.41 2.36 12.48
CA HIS A 240 0.02 2.57 11.10
C HIS A 240 1.22 3.08 10.29
N SER A 241 1.05 3.32 8.99
CA SER A 241 2.02 4.05 8.20
C SER A 241 1.31 4.88 7.15
N ALA A 242 1.47 6.20 7.24
CA ALA A 242 0.99 7.15 6.25
C ALA A 242 1.83 6.98 4.98
N TYR A 243 1.22 6.47 3.92
CA TYR A 243 1.86 6.29 2.63
C TYR A 243 1.16 7.11 1.54
N PHE A 244 1.91 7.99 0.91
CA PHE A 244 1.52 8.85 -0.20
C PHE A 244 2.19 8.33 -1.50
N PRO A 245 1.59 7.36 -2.22
CA PRO A 245 2.31 6.58 -3.23
C PRO A 245 2.86 7.43 -4.38
N HIS A 246 2.02 8.31 -4.92
CA HIS A 246 2.38 9.18 -6.04
C HIS A 246 3.45 10.21 -5.66
N PHE A 247 3.60 10.52 -4.37
CA PHE A 247 4.59 11.45 -3.84
C PHE A 247 5.86 10.76 -3.34
N ARG A 248 5.94 9.42 -3.44
CA ARG A 248 7.05 8.59 -2.94
C ARG A 248 7.38 8.83 -1.47
N ALA A 249 6.37 9.17 -0.67
CA ALA A 249 6.58 9.56 0.70
C ALA A 249 5.85 8.63 1.65
N GLN A 250 6.55 8.20 2.70
CA GLN A 250 6.03 7.27 3.69
C GLN A 250 6.60 7.59 5.06
N MET A 251 5.74 7.59 6.08
CA MET A 251 6.14 7.66 7.48
C MET A 251 5.31 6.72 8.34
N ASN A 252 5.89 6.12 9.38
CA ASN A 252 5.15 5.28 10.33
C ASN A 252 4.41 6.16 11.33
N CYS A 253 3.14 5.89 11.60
CA CYS A 253 2.41 6.58 12.67
C CYS A 253 2.46 5.69 13.91
N VAL A 254 3.12 6.18 14.95
CA VAL A 254 3.47 5.36 16.12
C VAL A 254 2.75 5.87 17.37
N PRO A 255 1.99 5.02 18.09
CA PRO A 255 1.33 5.44 19.32
C PRO A 255 2.34 6.00 20.34
N GLY A 256 2.04 7.17 20.89
CA GLY A 256 2.86 7.82 21.92
C GLY A 256 4.04 8.66 21.41
N MET A 257 4.27 8.75 20.10
CA MET A 257 5.28 9.65 19.53
C MET A 257 4.75 10.40 18.31
N VAL A 258 5.32 11.58 18.05
CA VAL A 258 5.08 12.32 16.81
C VAL A 258 6.21 11.97 15.86
N THR A 259 5.85 11.47 14.69
CA THR A 259 6.75 11.31 13.56
C THR A 259 6.43 12.38 12.54
N GLU A 260 7.38 12.76 11.71
CA GLU A 260 7.16 13.83 10.75
C GLU A 260 7.85 13.54 9.42
N PHE A 261 7.29 14.10 8.35
CA PHE A 261 7.98 14.23 7.07
C PHE A 261 7.41 15.43 6.31
N ALA A 262 8.17 15.96 5.37
CA ALA A 262 7.71 17.07 4.54
C ALA A 262 7.89 16.74 3.05
N PHE A 263 7.03 17.33 2.21
CA PHE A 263 7.24 17.30 0.76
C PHE A 263 6.59 18.50 0.07
N ILE A 264 7.06 18.75 -1.16
CA ILE A 264 6.51 19.77 -2.06
C ILE A 264 5.78 19.06 -3.20
N PRO A 265 4.45 19.24 -3.34
CA PRO A 265 3.67 18.69 -4.46
C PRO A 265 3.99 19.42 -5.77
N THR A 266 4.18 18.68 -6.86
CA THR A 266 4.57 19.26 -8.18
C THR A 266 3.45 19.32 -9.20
N TYR A 267 2.36 18.56 -8.99
CA TYR A 267 1.18 18.55 -9.87
C TYR A 267 -0.10 18.69 -9.04
N THR A 268 -1.01 19.56 -9.48
CA THR A 268 -2.39 19.53 -8.98
C THR A 268 -3.06 18.21 -9.35
N THR A 269 -4.13 17.86 -8.66
CA THR A 269 -4.92 16.65 -8.97
C THR A 269 -5.46 16.71 -10.41
N SER A 270 -5.90 17.91 -10.84
CA SER A 270 -6.41 18.14 -12.19
C SER A 270 -5.30 18.01 -13.23
N GLU A 271 -4.15 18.65 -13.03
CA GLU A 271 -3.00 18.54 -13.94
C GLU A 271 -2.53 17.09 -14.10
N TYR A 272 -2.50 16.31 -13.01
CA TYR A 272 -2.05 14.92 -13.06
C TYR A 272 -3.02 14.02 -13.82
N ARG A 273 -4.32 14.31 -13.77
CA ARG A 273 -5.36 13.62 -14.56
C ARG A 273 -5.18 13.84 -16.06
N GLU A 274 -4.63 14.99 -16.44
CA GLU A 274 -4.42 15.38 -17.84
C GLU A 274 -3.13 14.81 -18.44
N LEU A 275 -2.25 14.22 -17.62
CA LEU A 275 -1.04 13.57 -18.13
C LEU A 275 -1.41 12.44 -19.11
N PRO A 276 -0.76 12.35 -20.29
CA PRO A 276 -1.16 11.41 -21.34
C PRO A 276 -1.28 9.95 -20.87
N PHE A 277 -0.32 9.48 -20.06
CA PHE A 277 -0.35 8.11 -19.51
C PHE A 277 -1.52 7.89 -18.54
N MET A 278 -1.93 8.93 -17.80
CA MET A 278 -3.02 8.84 -16.83
C MET A 278 -4.37 8.82 -17.54
N VAL A 279 -4.54 9.65 -18.57
CA VAL A 279 -5.72 9.63 -19.45
C VAL A 279 -5.91 8.23 -20.05
N GLU A 280 -4.85 7.66 -20.61
CA GLU A 280 -4.89 6.30 -21.18
C GLU A 280 -5.23 5.25 -20.11
N LYS A 281 -4.57 5.33 -18.94
CA LYS A 281 -4.79 4.40 -17.82
C LYS A 281 -6.23 4.43 -17.32
N VAL A 282 -6.79 5.61 -17.08
CA VAL A 282 -8.18 5.78 -16.63
C VAL A 282 -9.16 5.29 -17.69
N ALA A 283 -8.94 5.62 -18.97
CA ALA A 283 -9.78 5.14 -20.07
C ALA A 283 -9.79 3.61 -20.15
N ASN A 284 -8.62 2.97 -20.02
CA ASN A 284 -8.51 1.50 -20.00
C ASN A 284 -9.23 0.88 -18.79
N ILE A 285 -9.04 1.45 -17.59
CA ILE A 285 -9.74 1.00 -16.37
C ILE A 285 -11.25 1.10 -16.54
N ASN A 286 -11.74 2.20 -17.11
CA ASN A 286 -13.18 2.43 -17.31
C ASN A 286 -13.76 1.51 -18.38
N LYS A 287 -13.01 1.20 -19.43
CA LYS A 287 -13.39 0.16 -20.40
C LYS A 287 -13.57 -1.20 -19.74
N LEU A 288 -12.63 -1.62 -18.89
CA LEU A 288 -12.70 -2.89 -18.15
C LEU A 288 -13.85 -2.90 -17.14
N ARG A 289 -14.05 -1.79 -16.42
CA ARG A 289 -15.17 -1.63 -15.48
C ARG A 289 -16.51 -1.70 -16.19
N ALA A 290 -16.66 -1.07 -17.36
CA ALA A 290 -17.90 -1.12 -18.14
C ALA A 290 -18.24 -2.55 -18.59
N GLN A 291 -17.23 -3.32 -19.05
CA GLN A 291 -17.40 -4.74 -19.39
C GLN A 291 -17.87 -5.56 -18.17
N LYS A 292 -17.19 -5.37 -17.03
CA LYS A 292 -17.57 -6.06 -15.78
C LYS A 292 -18.94 -5.63 -15.26
N SER A 293 -19.31 -4.36 -15.41
CA SER A 293 -20.64 -3.85 -15.06
C SER A 293 -21.72 -4.56 -15.87
N ALA A 294 -21.51 -4.77 -17.18
CA ALA A 294 -22.45 -5.53 -18.00
C ALA A 294 -22.63 -6.97 -17.50
N GLU A 295 -21.55 -7.64 -17.13
CA GLU A 295 -21.60 -8.99 -16.53
C GLU A 295 -22.31 -9.02 -15.18
N LEU A 296 -22.09 -8.00 -14.33
CA LEU A 296 -22.73 -7.88 -13.02
C LEU A 296 -24.23 -7.64 -13.15
N ILE A 297 -24.64 -6.73 -14.04
CA ILE A 297 -26.04 -6.44 -14.34
C ILE A 297 -26.74 -7.70 -14.86
N ALA A 298 -26.10 -8.45 -15.76
CA ALA A 298 -26.65 -9.72 -16.27
C ALA A 298 -26.87 -10.77 -15.16
N LYS A 299 -26.15 -10.67 -14.04
CA LYS A 299 -26.30 -11.52 -12.84
C LYS A 299 -27.23 -10.92 -11.79
N GLY A 300 -27.92 -9.81 -12.09
CA GLY A 300 -28.82 -9.11 -11.16
C GLY A 300 -28.10 -8.20 -10.15
N GLY A 301 -26.82 -7.91 -10.36
CA GLY A 301 -26.04 -6.98 -9.54
C GLY A 301 -26.08 -5.54 -10.06
N THR A 302 -25.42 -4.64 -9.34
CA THR A 302 -25.28 -3.22 -9.73
C THR A 302 -24.06 -3.00 -10.62
N ALA A 303 -24.14 -2.01 -11.50
CA ALA A 303 -22.98 -1.53 -12.24
C ALA A 303 -21.92 -0.95 -11.29
N LEU A 304 -20.67 -1.04 -11.69
CA LEU A 304 -19.56 -0.35 -11.04
C LEU A 304 -19.52 1.11 -11.49
N ASP A 305 -19.22 2.01 -10.56
CA ASP A 305 -18.98 3.41 -10.87
C ASP A 305 -17.75 3.59 -11.78
N PRO A 306 -17.78 4.59 -12.68
CA PRO A 306 -16.59 5.02 -13.40
C PRO A 306 -15.48 5.40 -12.41
N TYR A 307 -14.28 4.98 -12.74
CA TYR A 307 -13.07 5.35 -12.04
C TYR A 307 -12.61 6.74 -12.48
N THR A 308 -12.33 7.57 -11.49
CA THR A 308 -11.57 8.81 -11.65
C THR A 308 -10.30 8.68 -10.82
N PHE A 309 -9.20 9.22 -11.32
CA PHE A 309 -7.97 9.27 -10.56
C PHE A 309 -8.09 10.24 -9.40
N ASP A 310 -7.65 9.80 -8.22
CA ASP A 310 -7.46 10.62 -7.04
C ASP A 310 -6.12 10.25 -6.41
N TYR A 311 -5.42 11.23 -5.85
CA TYR A 311 -4.33 10.91 -4.94
C TYR A 311 -4.92 10.34 -3.66
N LEU A 312 -4.25 9.35 -3.10
CA LEU A 312 -4.68 8.65 -1.90
C LEU A 312 -3.54 8.64 -0.90
N LEU A 313 -3.90 8.92 0.35
CA LEU A 313 -3.16 8.49 1.52
C LEU A 313 -3.63 7.09 1.87
N LEU A 314 -2.71 6.14 1.93
CA LEU A 314 -2.97 4.74 2.27
C LEU A 314 -2.30 4.39 3.59
N CYS A 315 -2.87 3.40 4.31
CA CYS A 315 -2.14 2.75 5.38
C CYS A 315 -1.18 1.69 4.81
N ASN A 316 0.12 1.78 5.12
CA ASN A 316 1.15 0.83 4.70
C ASN A 316 1.81 0.08 5.88
N LYS A 317 1.05 -0.12 6.96
CA LYS A 317 1.43 -0.99 8.09
C LYS A 317 0.20 -1.75 8.55
N ILE A 318 0.30 -3.07 8.64
CA ILE A 318 -0.84 -3.91 9.05
C ILE A 318 -1.38 -3.44 10.40
N CYS A 319 -2.62 -2.94 10.39
CA CYS A 319 -3.26 -2.33 11.55
C CYS A 319 -4.58 -2.99 11.95
N GLY A 320 -4.89 -4.18 11.42
CA GLY A 320 -6.09 -4.96 11.77
C GLY A 320 -6.98 -5.31 10.58
N ALA A 321 -8.22 -5.74 10.87
CA ALA A 321 -9.11 -6.40 9.90
C ALA A 321 -9.47 -5.56 8.66
N SER A 322 -9.63 -4.24 8.80
CA SER A 322 -9.98 -3.36 7.68
C SER A 322 -8.80 -2.51 7.18
N HIS A 323 -7.56 -2.97 7.44
CA HIS A 323 -6.33 -2.31 6.99
C HIS A 323 -6.35 -1.96 5.50
N TYR A 324 -6.84 -2.88 4.66
CA TYR A 324 -6.91 -2.72 3.21
C TYR A 324 -7.82 -1.57 2.74
N ASN A 325 -8.76 -1.12 3.58
CA ASN A 325 -9.74 -0.09 3.23
C ASN A 325 -9.43 1.27 3.88
N MET A 326 -8.33 1.37 4.62
CA MET A 326 -7.94 2.58 5.34
C MET A 326 -7.24 3.56 4.39
N GLN A 327 -8.03 4.41 3.75
CA GLN A 327 -7.58 5.41 2.79
C GLN A 327 -8.22 6.78 3.05
N MET A 328 -7.52 7.84 2.67
CA MET A 328 -8.03 9.21 2.64
C MET A 328 -7.72 9.85 1.29
N LYS A 329 -8.70 10.54 0.73
CA LYS A 329 -8.51 11.31 -0.49
C LYS A 329 -7.59 12.50 -0.23
N VAL A 330 -6.65 12.68 -1.13
CA VAL A 330 -5.72 13.82 -1.15
C VAL A 330 -6.00 14.62 -2.41
N VAL A 331 -6.30 15.90 -2.25
CA VAL A 331 -6.51 16.83 -3.34
C VAL A 331 -5.36 17.83 -3.33
N VAL A 332 -4.55 17.80 -4.38
CA VAL A 332 -3.58 18.87 -4.62
C VAL A 332 -4.26 19.97 -5.44
N ASP A 333 -4.34 21.15 -4.87
CA ASP A 333 -4.98 22.33 -5.45
C ASP A 333 -3.96 23.34 -5.98
N SER A 334 -4.43 24.27 -6.80
CA SER A 334 -3.70 25.52 -7.01
C SER A 334 -3.59 26.30 -5.68
N PRO A 335 -2.56 27.13 -5.47
CA PRO A 335 -2.47 27.97 -4.27
C PRO A 335 -3.72 28.82 -4.02
N GLU A 336 -4.38 29.28 -5.08
CA GLU A 336 -5.60 30.08 -5.03
C GLU A 336 -6.82 29.24 -4.60
N ASP A 337 -7.02 28.08 -5.21
CA ASP A 337 -8.13 27.18 -4.89
C ASP A 337 -7.99 26.61 -3.48
N TYR A 338 -6.76 26.30 -3.06
CA TYR A 338 -6.47 25.85 -1.70
C TYR A 338 -6.88 26.90 -0.66
N LYS A 339 -6.49 28.17 -0.87
CA LYS A 339 -6.86 29.28 0.02
C LYS A 339 -8.37 29.46 0.09
N LYS A 340 -9.05 29.37 -1.06
CA LYS A 340 -10.51 29.45 -1.12
C LYS A 340 -11.15 28.30 -0.33
N TRP A 341 -10.74 27.06 -0.59
CA TRP A 341 -11.25 25.88 0.11
C TRP A 341 -11.03 25.97 1.63
N LEU A 342 -9.86 26.45 2.06
CA LEU A 342 -9.53 26.59 3.47
C LEU A 342 -10.40 27.65 4.16
N SER A 343 -10.69 28.77 3.48
CA SER A 343 -11.56 29.83 4.00
C SER A 343 -13.02 29.44 4.19
N GLU A 344 -13.45 28.36 3.54
CA GLU A 344 -14.81 27.81 3.67
C GLU A 344 -14.95 26.83 4.85
N LYS A 345 -13.85 26.51 5.56
CA LYS A 345 -13.86 25.59 6.69
C LYS A 345 -14.13 26.31 8.00
N THR A 346 -14.82 25.60 8.89
CA THR A 346 -14.99 25.99 10.28
C THR A 346 -13.81 25.52 11.11
N THR A 347 -13.51 26.28 12.15
CA THR A 347 -12.52 25.88 13.16
C THR A 347 -13.11 24.84 14.10
N LEU A 348 -12.26 24.00 14.70
CA LEU A 348 -12.68 23.04 15.72
C LEU A 348 -13.37 23.73 16.90
N THR A 349 -12.91 24.94 17.25
CA THR A 349 -13.53 25.77 18.30
C THR A 349 -14.99 26.11 17.96
N GLU A 350 -15.26 26.50 16.72
CA GLU A 350 -16.61 26.80 16.25
C GLU A 350 -17.49 25.54 16.25
N ASP A 351 -16.96 24.41 15.79
CA ASP A 351 -17.67 23.14 15.76
C ASP A 351 -18.05 22.67 17.18
N ILE A 352 -17.14 22.79 18.14
CA ILE A 352 -17.41 22.48 19.56
C ILE A 352 -18.46 23.40 20.15
N LYS A 353 -18.37 24.72 19.88
CA LYS A 353 -19.38 25.69 20.36
C LYS A 353 -20.76 25.41 19.75
N ALA A 354 -20.81 25.07 18.47
CA ALA A 354 -22.05 24.73 17.78
C ALA A 354 -22.69 23.47 18.36
N ALA A 355 -21.90 22.43 18.65
CA ALA A 355 -22.38 21.21 19.29
C ALA A 355 -22.90 21.45 20.72
N ALA A 356 -22.15 22.21 21.53
CA ALA A 356 -22.59 22.57 22.88
C ALA A 356 -23.86 23.43 22.88
N ALA A 357 -24.06 24.27 21.86
CA ALA A 357 -25.29 25.04 21.69
C ALA A 357 -26.48 24.16 21.27
N ALA A 358 -26.24 23.11 20.47
CA ALA A 358 -27.26 22.16 20.05
C ALA A 358 -27.71 21.20 21.17
N GLU A 359 -26.86 20.94 22.17
CA GLU A 359 -27.18 20.09 23.32
C GLU A 359 -27.91 20.81 24.46
N LYS A 360 -27.97 22.16 24.46
CA LYS A 360 -28.77 22.89 25.45
C LYS A 360 -30.27 22.72 25.14
N PRO A 361 -31.09 22.17 26.06
CA PRO A 361 -32.54 22.20 25.89
C PRO A 361 -32.99 23.65 25.84
N ALA A 362 -33.91 23.97 24.92
CA ALA A 362 -34.63 25.24 24.97
C ALA A 362 -35.24 25.39 26.38
N GLU A 363 -34.84 26.41 27.12
CA GLU A 363 -35.51 26.89 28.32
C GLU A 363 -36.90 27.42 27.90
N GLY A 364 -37.84 26.50 27.71
CA GLY A 364 -39.27 26.75 27.55
C GLY A 364 -39.98 25.99 28.66
N GLY A 365 -40.59 26.74 29.58
CA GLY A 365 -41.14 26.23 30.85
C GLY A 365 -41.95 24.95 30.71
N VAL A 366 -41.53 23.92 31.45
CA VAL A 366 -42.35 22.74 31.70
C VAL A 366 -43.33 23.09 32.80
N GLU A 367 -44.55 23.43 32.40
CA GLU A 367 -45.71 23.38 33.28
C GLU A 367 -45.93 21.90 33.64
N SER A 368 -45.90 21.62 34.95
CA SER A 368 -45.99 20.27 35.48
C SER A 368 -47.36 19.66 35.20
N THR A 369 -47.46 18.78 34.20
CA THR A 369 -48.54 17.79 34.15
C THR A 369 -48.03 16.49 34.75
N LYS A 370 -48.49 16.18 35.97
CA LYS A 370 -48.30 14.90 36.63
C LYS A 370 -48.94 13.81 35.78
N ASP A 371 -48.12 13.07 35.04
CA ASP A 371 -48.60 11.91 34.31
C ASP A 371 -48.87 10.76 35.29
N SER A 372 -50.15 10.47 35.48
CA SER A 372 -50.67 9.40 36.33
C SER A 372 -50.84 8.07 35.58
N THR A 373 -50.54 8.02 34.28
CA THR A 373 -50.86 6.86 33.43
C THR A 373 -49.85 5.71 33.50
N ALA A 374 -48.61 5.96 33.94
CA ALA A 374 -47.59 4.91 34.06
C ALA A 374 -47.85 3.93 35.21
N LYS A 375 -48.47 4.38 36.31
CA LYS A 375 -48.76 3.51 37.48
C LYS A 375 -49.92 2.57 37.24
N ASP A 376 -50.92 2.98 36.47
CA ASP A 376 -52.10 2.14 36.19
C ASP A 376 -51.80 1.02 35.20
N THR A 377 -50.90 1.28 34.25
CA THR A 377 -50.46 0.28 33.26
C THR A 377 -49.63 -0.84 33.92
N VAL A 378 -48.75 -0.50 34.87
CA VAL A 378 -47.95 -1.51 35.61
C VAL A 378 -48.83 -2.34 36.55
N LYS A 379 -49.84 -1.74 37.18
CA LYS A 379 -50.77 -2.47 38.06
C LYS A 379 -51.63 -3.47 37.28
N ALA A 380 -52.14 -3.09 36.11
CA ALA A 380 -52.93 -3.98 35.26
C ALA A 380 -52.13 -5.20 34.77
N VAL A 381 -50.84 -5.02 34.46
CA VAL A 381 -49.94 -6.13 34.08
C VAL A 381 -49.69 -7.07 35.26
N ILE A 382 -49.44 -6.53 36.45
CA ILE A 382 -49.20 -7.34 37.66
C ILE A 382 -50.45 -8.15 38.05
N ASP A 383 -51.63 -7.56 37.95
CA ASP A 383 -52.88 -8.25 38.29
C ASP A 383 -53.22 -9.35 37.28
N THR A 384 -52.90 -9.13 35.99
CA THR A 384 -53.03 -10.15 34.93
C THR A 384 -52.08 -11.33 35.16
N VAL A 385 -50.83 -11.05 35.53
CA VAL A 385 -49.84 -12.10 35.84
C VAL A 385 -50.26 -12.92 37.06
N LYS A 386 -50.78 -12.29 38.12
CA LYS A 386 -51.29 -13.01 39.29
C LYS A 386 -52.48 -13.91 38.97
N ALA A 387 -53.40 -13.46 38.12
CA ALA A 387 -54.55 -14.27 37.70
C ALA A 387 -54.13 -15.50 36.86
N VAL A 388 -53.10 -15.37 36.03
CA VAL A 388 -52.54 -16.48 35.25
C VAL A 388 -51.83 -17.49 36.17
N VAL A 389 -51.04 -17.03 37.13
CA VAL A 389 -50.35 -17.91 38.10
C VAL A 389 -51.35 -18.68 38.97
N ALA A 390 -52.44 -18.04 39.41
CA ALA A 390 -53.50 -18.71 40.17
C ALA A 390 -54.23 -19.80 39.36
N LYS A 391 -54.42 -19.60 38.05
CA LYS A 391 -55.02 -20.60 37.15
C LYS A 391 -54.12 -21.79 36.86
N VAL A 392 -52.80 -21.61 36.90
CA VAL A 392 -51.82 -22.69 36.70
C VAL A 392 -51.64 -23.53 37.97
N ALA A 393 -51.87 -22.97 39.15
CA ALA A 393 -51.78 -23.67 40.43
C ALA A 393 -52.99 -24.56 40.77
N MET A 394 -54.06 -24.54 39.97
CA MET A 394 -55.28 -25.37 40.15
C MET A 394 -55.47 -26.43 39.06
N LYS A 395 -54.39 -26.89 38.43
CA LYS A 395 -54.40 -28.06 37.55
C LYS A 395 -53.37 -29.09 37.96
#